data_AF-A0A4R6V908-F1
#
_entry.id   AF-A0A4R6V908-F1
#
_cell.length_a   1.000
_cell.length_b   1.000
_cell.length_c   1.000
_cell.angle_alpha   90.00
_cell.angle_beta   90.00
_cell.angle_gamma   90.00
#
_symmetry.space_group_name_H-M   'P 1'
#
loop_
_entity.id
_entity.type
_entity.pdbx_description
1 polymer ?
#
loop_
_entity_poly.entity_id
_entity_poly.type
_entity_poly.pdbx_seq_one_letter_code
_entity_poly.pdbx_strand_id
1 'polypeptide(L)'
;MNATARINIVKFHCIIYANIIDVIEFREMDIAVEQVKQIYKMDESALLALLTENKHKLGEQIKQIKQSLKKIELKQRALERIMQLKSQPLCVEYKQLPAIYAVDLYQAEDVKQSITPFQSADLFLPEKPEDCQFGMFLPNKTGKLLRPADSEARLYLTGLLTWNHYSNQHNLVQLFDECKAMGYRPCYAVSNFLAFAADSRRGTQDYAEVWIAAEQENQD
;
A
#
# COMPACT_ATOMS: atom_id res chain seq x y z
N MET A 1 -51.96 25.95 -43.67
CA MET A 1 -51.57 25.22 -42.45
C MET A 1 -52.05 26.00 -41.24
N ASN A 2 -53.00 25.46 -40.48
CA ASN A 2 -53.63 26.11 -39.32
C ASN A 2 -52.62 26.42 -38.21
N ALA A 3 -52.72 27.61 -37.59
CA ALA A 3 -51.87 28.06 -36.48
C ALA A 3 -51.85 27.06 -35.31
N THR A 4 -52.95 26.34 -35.09
CA THR A 4 -53.09 25.25 -34.10
C THR A 4 -52.15 24.06 -34.38
N ALA A 5 -51.89 23.74 -35.64
CA ALA A 5 -50.97 22.65 -36.02
C ALA A 5 -49.50 23.06 -35.79
N ARG A 6 -49.13 24.32 -36.03
CA ARG A 6 -47.79 24.85 -35.72
C ARG A 6 -47.52 24.88 -34.21
N ILE A 7 -48.49 25.30 -33.41
CA ILE A 7 -48.35 25.33 -31.93
C ILE A 7 -48.18 23.92 -31.36
N ASN A 8 -48.91 22.93 -31.87
CA ASN A 8 -48.79 21.54 -31.42
C ASN A 8 -47.45 20.89 -31.82
N ILE A 9 -46.92 21.19 -33.02
CA ILE A 9 -45.60 20.69 -33.47
C ILE A 9 -44.47 21.29 -32.61
N VAL A 10 -44.54 22.58 -32.30
CA VAL A 10 -43.55 23.26 -31.45
C VAL A 10 -43.60 22.75 -30.00
N LYS A 11 -44.80 22.55 -29.43
CA LYS A 11 -44.97 21.92 -28.11
C LYS A 11 -44.43 20.50 -28.05
N PHE A 12 -44.68 19.68 -29.07
CA PHE A 12 -44.15 18.32 -29.15
C PHE A 12 -42.62 18.28 -29.20
N HIS A 13 -42.01 19.18 -29.97
CA HIS A 13 -40.56 19.32 -30.00
C HIS A 13 -40.00 19.69 -28.61
N CYS A 14 -40.51 20.73 -27.96
CA CYS A 14 -39.99 21.16 -26.65
C CYS A 14 -40.08 20.07 -25.57
N ILE A 15 -41.15 19.27 -25.54
CA ILE A 15 -41.33 18.20 -24.55
C ILE A 15 -40.34 17.04 -24.80
N ILE A 16 -40.09 16.68 -26.06
CA ILE A 16 -39.13 15.62 -26.40
C ILE A 16 -37.70 16.06 -26.07
N TYR A 17 -37.34 17.32 -26.36
CA TYR A 17 -36.02 17.85 -26.06
C TYR A 17 -35.75 17.92 -24.54
N ALA A 18 -36.73 18.36 -23.74
CA ALA A 18 -36.61 18.37 -22.28
C ALA A 18 -36.39 16.95 -21.72
N ASN A 19 -37.16 15.97 -22.20
CA ASN A 19 -37.02 14.58 -21.76
C ASN A 19 -35.66 13.97 -22.13
N ILE A 20 -35.07 14.35 -23.27
CA ILE A 20 -33.75 13.86 -23.68
C ILE A 20 -32.64 14.49 -22.82
N ILE A 21 -32.76 15.78 -22.48
CA ILE A 21 -31.81 16.47 -21.59
C ILE A 21 -31.81 15.79 -20.22
N ASP A 22 -32.98 15.57 -19.63
CA ASP A 22 -33.10 14.88 -18.35
C ASP A 22 -32.48 13.47 -18.41
N VAL A 23 -32.74 12.71 -19.49
CA VAL A 23 -32.12 11.39 -19.70
C VAL A 23 -30.60 11.49 -19.74
N ILE A 24 -30.03 12.50 -20.40
CA ILE A 24 -28.58 12.71 -20.46
C ILE A 24 -28.05 13.05 -19.06
N GLU A 25 -28.67 13.99 -18.36
CA GLU A 25 -28.25 14.42 -17.03
C GLU A 25 -28.28 13.27 -16.02
N PHE A 26 -29.35 12.47 -15.99
CA PHE A 26 -29.41 11.31 -15.09
C PHE A 26 -28.36 10.24 -15.44
N ARG A 27 -28.01 10.10 -16.73
CA ARG A 27 -26.94 9.19 -17.15
C ARG A 27 -25.55 9.71 -16.80
N GLU A 28 -25.31 11.02 -16.86
CA GLU A 28 -24.08 11.66 -16.36
C GLU A 28 -23.92 11.46 -14.85
N MET A 29 -25.03 11.36 -14.12
CA MET A 29 -25.04 11.02 -12.69
C MET A 29 -24.85 9.51 -12.41
N ASP A 30 -24.52 8.67 -13.40
CA ASP A 30 -24.39 7.21 -13.25
C ASP A 30 -25.67 6.47 -12.79
N ILE A 31 -26.86 7.05 -13.06
CA ILE A 31 -28.14 6.37 -12.80
C ILE A 31 -28.37 5.33 -13.90
N ALA A 32 -28.76 4.11 -13.52
CA ALA A 32 -28.96 3.01 -14.46
C ALA A 32 -30.06 3.34 -15.49
N VAL A 33 -29.89 2.89 -16.74
CA VAL A 33 -30.84 3.16 -17.83
C VAL A 33 -32.26 2.66 -17.48
N GLU A 34 -32.34 1.56 -16.74
CA GLU A 34 -33.58 0.97 -16.24
C GLU A 34 -34.32 1.91 -15.27
N GLN A 35 -33.57 2.63 -14.42
CA GLN A 35 -34.12 3.61 -13.48
C GLN A 35 -34.54 4.88 -14.22
N VAL A 36 -33.73 5.34 -15.19
CA VAL A 36 -34.06 6.51 -16.04
C VAL A 36 -35.39 6.32 -16.77
N LYS A 37 -35.68 5.10 -17.24
CA LYS A 37 -36.96 4.74 -17.86
C LYS A 37 -38.18 4.81 -16.94
N GLN A 38 -38.00 4.98 -15.63
CA GLN A 38 -39.10 5.12 -14.67
C GLN A 38 -39.26 6.54 -14.13
N ILE A 39 -38.34 7.45 -14.45
CA ILE A 39 -38.31 8.81 -13.87
C ILE A 39 -39.59 9.61 -14.19
N TYR A 40 -40.13 9.48 -15.41
CA TYR A 40 -41.39 10.15 -15.77
C TYR A 40 -42.63 9.64 -15.00
N LYS A 41 -42.49 8.59 -14.20
CA LYS A 41 -43.52 8.06 -13.30
C LYS A 41 -43.25 8.36 -11.83
N MET A 42 -42.11 8.96 -11.51
CA MET A 42 -41.75 9.34 -10.14
C MET A 42 -42.32 10.71 -9.81
N ASP A 43 -42.84 10.86 -8.60
CA ASP A 43 -43.09 12.18 -8.03
C ASP A 43 -41.80 12.82 -7.52
N GLU A 44 -41.88 14.07 -7.06
CA GLU A 44 -40.72 14.82 -6.59
C GLU A 44 -40.02 14.13 -5.40
N SER A 45 -40.80 13.45 -4.55
CA SER A 45 -40.27 12.75 -3.37
C SER A 45 -39.49 11.49 -3.75
N ALA A 46 -40.01 10.72 -4.70
CA ALA A 46 -39.37 9.52 -5.23
C ALA A 46 -38.10 9.86 -6.03
N LEU A 47 -38.14 10.95 -6.81
CA LEU A 47 -36.97 11.43 -7.54
C LEU A 47 -35.87 11.92 -6.58
N LEU A 48 -36.23 12.66 -5.53
CA LEU A 48 -35.28 13.09 -4.49
C LEU A 48 -34.66 11.89 -3.77
N ALA A 49 -35.45 10.87 -3.47
CA ALA A 49 -34.96 9.63 -2.84
C ALA A 49 -33.96 8.90 -3.76
N LEU A 50 -34.27 8.75 -5.05
CA LEU A 50 -33.37 8.17 -6.05
C LEU A 50 -32.03 8.92 -6.11
N LEU A 51 -32.09 10.26 -6.20
CA LEU A 51 -30.89 11.09 -6.25
C LEU A 51 -30.06 11.00 -4.96
N THR A 52 -30.72 10.91 -3.81
CA THR A 52 -30.07 10.77 -2.50
C THR A 52 -29.36 9.42 -2.37
N GLU A 53 -30.01 8.34 -2.78
CA GLU A 53 -29.44 6.99 -2.80
C GLU A 53 -28.23 6.93 -3.75
N ASN A 54 -28.38 7.46 -4.96
CA ASN A 54 -27.31 7.44 -5.95
C ASN A 54 -26.11 8.29 -5.51
N LYS A 55 -26.35 9.46 -4.90
CA LYS A 55 -25.29 10.28 -4.28
C LYS A 55 -24.54 9.51 -3.19
N HIS A 56 -25.24 8.74 -2.36
CA HIS A 56 -24.61 7.91 -1.33
C HIS A 56 -23.75 6.80 -1.95
N LYS A 57 -24.30 6.08 -2.95
CA LYS A 57 -23.58 5.04 -3.70
C LYS A 57 -22.29 5.57 -4.34
N LEU A 58 -22.37 6.69 -5.06
CA LEU A 58 -21.21 7.35 -5.65
C LEU A 58 -20.20 7.77 -4.58
N GLY A 59 -20.67 8.25 -3.42
CA GLY A 59 -19.81 8.58 -2.28
C GLY A 59 -18.99 7.38 -1.77
N GLU A 60 -19.62 6.21 -1.62
CA GLU A 60 -18.91 4.99 -1.22
C GLU A 60 -17.96 4.47 -2.31
N GLN A 61 -18.33 4.55 -3.59
CA GLN A 61 -17.44 4.22 -4.70
C GLN A 61 -16.20 5.13 -4.71
N ILE A 62 -16.37 6.45 -4.54
CA ILE A 62 -15.26 7.40 -4.44
C ILE A 62 -14.33 7.02 -3.28
N LYS A 63 -14.89 6.64 -2.13
CA LYS A 63 -14.10 6.19 -0.97
C LYS A 63 -13.31 4.93 -1.27
N GLN A 64 -13.91 3.93 -1.92
CA GLN A 64 -13.23 2.69 -2.33
C GLN A 64 -12.12 2.97 -3.35
N ILE A 65 -12.39 3.79 -4.36
CA ILE A 65 -11.40 4.18 -5.38
C ILE A 65 -10.21 4.89 -4.72
N LYS A 66 -10.47 5.85 -3.82
CA LYS A 66 -9.42 6.54 -3.05
C LYS A 66 -8.58 5.58 -2.21
N GLN A 67 -9.20 4.58 -1.57
CA GLN A 67 -8.47 3.56 -0.82
C GLN A 67 -7.61 2.67 -1.73
N SER A 68 -8.12 2.28 -2.90
CA SER A 68 -7.38 1.50 -3.88
C SER A 68 -6.19 2.28 -4.45
N LEU A 69 -6.37 3.56 -4.76
CA LEU A 69 -5.28 4.44 -5.21
C LEU A 69 -4.15 4.50 -4.18
N LYS A 70 -4.46 4.70 -2.89
CA LYS A 70 -3.45 4.68 -1.83
C LYS A 70 -2.65 3.38 -1.76
N LYS A 71 -3.30 2.22 -2.00
CA LYS A 71 -2.62 0.91 -2.04
C LYS A 71 -1.70 0.79 -3.25
N ILE A 72 -2.12 1.31 -4.40
CA ILE A 72 -1.30 1.35 -5.63
C ILE A 72 -0.06 2.22 -5.41
N GLU A 73 -0.24 3.44 -4.90
CA GLU A 73 0.85 4.37 -4.59
C GLU A 73 1.86 3.77 -3.59
N LEU A 74 1.38 3.06 -2.57
CA LEU A 74 2.24 2.35 -1.62
C LEU A 74 3.10 1.29 -2.32
N LYS A 75 2.50 0.47 -3.19
CA LYS A 75 3.21 -0.57 -3.94
C LYS A 75 4.19 0.02 -4.96
N GLN A 76 3.82 1.10 -5.64
CA GLN A 76 4.72 1.80 -6.58
C GLN A 76 5.97 2.30 -5.86
N ARG A 77 5.81 3.01 -4.73
CA ARG A 77 6.94 3.48 -3.92
C ARG A 77 7.83 2.34 -3.43
N ALA A 78 7.24 1.21 -3.03
CA ALA A 78 8.00 0.03 -2.63
C ALA A 78 8.84 -0.54 -3.78
N LEU A 79 8.27 -0.64 -4.99
CA LEU A 79 8.98 -1.10 -6.18
C LEU A 79 10.08 -0.13 -6.61
N GLU A 80 9.82 1.18 -6.57
CA GLU A 80 10.83 2.21 -6.82
C GLU A 80 11.99 2.10 -5.81
N ARG A 81 11.69 1.86 -4.52
CA ARG A 81 12.71 1.65 -3.49
C ARG A 81 13.53 0.39 -3.76
N ILE A 82 12.91 -0.71 -4.18
CA ILE A 82 13.63 -1.93 -4.60
C ILE A 82 14.56 -1.62 -5.78
N MET A 83 14.10 -0.89 -6.80
CA MET A 83 14.91 -0.54 -7.97
C MET A 83 16.14 0.30 -7.56
N GLN A 84 15.96 1.27 -6.66
CA GLN A 84 17.07 2.06 -6.10
C GLN A 84 18.08 1.17 -5.37
N LEU A 85 17.62 0.35 -4.42
CA LEU A 85 18.49 -0.52 -3.61
C LEU A 85 19.18 -1.60 -4.45
N LYS A 86 18.55 -2.10 -5.52
CA LYS A 86 19.21 -3.04 -6.47
C LYS A 86 20.41 -2.43 -7.19
N SER A 87 20.40 -1.11 -7.38
CA SER A 87 21.45 -0.38 -8.11
C SER A 87 22.59 0.13 -7.23
N GLN A 88 22.49 -0.06 -5.91
CA GLN A 88 23.41 0.51 -4.94
C GLN A 88 24.04 -0.61 -4.10
N PRO A 89 25.35 -0.52 -3.80
CA PRO A 89 25.94 -1.37 -2.78
C PRO A 89 25.40 -0.99 -1.39
N LEU A 90 25.76 -1.78 -0.39
CA LEU A 90 25.49 -1.49 1.01
C LEU A 90 26.00 -0.07 1.36
N CYS A 91 25.11 0.78 1.90
CA CYS A 91 25.38 2.20 2.13
C CYS A 91 25.39 2.51 3.63
N VAL A 92 26.36 3.29 4.09
CA VAL A 92 26.42 3.75 5.49
C VAL A 92 25.48 4.94 5.69
N GLU A 93 24.57 4.82 6.63
CA GLU A 93 23.59 5.85 7.00
C GLU A 93 23.55 6.03 8.51
N TYR A 94 23.45 7.27 8.97
CA TYR A 94 23.14 7.58 10.37
C TYR A 94 21.66 7.89 10.49
N LYS A 95 20.93 7.05 11.23
CA LYS A 95 19.48 7.17 11.38
C LYS A 95 18.99 6.70 12.73
N GLN A 96 17.77 7.08 13.06
CA GLN A 96 17.04 6.61 14.24
C GLN A 96 15.95 5.65 13.78
N LEU A 97 16.00 4.41 14.25
CA LEU A 97 14.93 3.45 14.06
C LEU A 97 13.96 3.50 15.25
N PRO A 98 12.64 3.51 15.01
CA PRO A 98 11.64 3.49 16.06
C PRO A 98 11.65 2.15 16.79
N ALA A 99 10.83 2.05 17.84
CA ALA A 99 10.62 0.80 18.57
C ALA A 99 10.07 -0.30 17.65
N ILE A 100 10.47 -1.54 17.92
CA ILE A 100 9.99 -2.73 17.21
C ILE A 100 9.21 -3.57 18.20
N TYR A 101 7.96 -3.85 17.85
CA TYR A 101 7.04 -4.67 18.64
C TYR A 101 6.89 -6.05 17.97
N ALA A 102 6.77 -7.09 18.79
CA ALA A 102 6.58 -8.45 18.32
C ALA A 102 5.21 -8.59 17.67
N VAL A 103 5.18 -9.23 16.51
CA VAL A 103 3.92 -9.56 15.81
C VAL A 103 3.17 -10.64 16.58
N ASP A 104 1.89 -10.41 16.83
CA ASP A 104 0.98 -11.46 17.30
C ASP A 104 0.42 -12.21 16.10
N LEU A 105 0.98 -13.39 15.81
CA LEU A 105 0.56 -14.23 14.69
C LEU A 105 -0.88 -14.75 14.81
N TYR A 106 -1.51 -14.63 15.98
CA TYR A 106 -2.92 -14.97 16.20
C TYR A 106 -3.86 -13.79 15.94
N GLN A 107 -3.34 -12.58 15.68
CA GLN A 107 -4.12 -11.39 15.35
C GLN A 107 -3.99 -11.06 13.86
N ALA A 108 -5.10 -11.18 13.13
CA ALA A 108 -5.10 -10.97 11.67
C ALA A 108 -4.65 -9.57 11.24
N GLU A 109 -4.92 -8.54 12.04
CA GLU A 109 -4.48 -7.18 11.72
C GLU A 109 -2.96 -7.01 11.89
N ASP A 110 -2.37 -7.64 12.91
CA ASP A 110 -0.91 -7.63 13.12
C ASP A 110 -0.19 -8.37 11.99
N VAL A 111 -0.69 -9.55 11.59
CA VAL A 111 -0.15 -10.31 10.44
C VAL A 111 -0.24 -9.50 9.15
N LYS A 112 -1.35 -8.78 8.95
CA LYS A 112 -1.51 -7.91 7.78
C LYS A 112 -0.55 -6.74 7.79
N GLN A 113 -0.27 -6.15 8.96
CA GLN A 113 0.72 -5.08 9.11
C GLN A 113 2.15 -5.60 8.86
N SER A 114 2.48 -6.80 9.35
CA SER A 114 3.80 -7.41 9.16
C SER A 114 4.12 -7.79 7.71
N ILE A 115 3.13 -7.81 6.82
CA ILE A 115 3.33 -8.00 5.36
C ILE A 115 2.97 -6.75 4.54
N THR A 116 2.67 -5.64 5.21
CA THR A 116 2.40 -4.36 4.54
C THR A 116 3.72 -3.63 4.32
N PRO A 117 3.97 -3.12 3.10
CA PRO A 117 5.22 -2.42 2.81
C PRO A 117 5.45 -1.25 3.77
N PHE A 118 6.69 -1.10 4.23
CA PHE A 118 7.13 -0.06 5.16
C PHE A 118 6.60 -0.17 6.61
N GLN A 119 5.90 -1.25 6.96
CA GLN A 119 5.35 -1.45 8.31
C GLN A 119 6.02 -2.59 9.08
N SER A 120 6.60 -3.56 8.37
CA SER A 120 7.32 -4.66 9.00
C SER A 120 8.71 -4.24 9.49
N ALA A 121 9.21 -4.97 10.47
CA ALA A 121 10.47 -4.68 11.14
C ALA A 121 11.05 -5.96 11.74
N ASP A 122 11.25 -6.97 10.89
CA ASP A 122 11.73 -8.28 11.32
C ASP A 122 13.20 -8.20 11.75
N LEU A 123 13.53 -8.81 12.89
CA LEU A 123 14.84 -8.71 13.52
C LEU A 123 15.63 -10.01 13.33
N PHE A 124 16.89 -9.87 12.91
CA PHE A 124 17.83 -10.97 12.69
C PHE A 124 19.12 -10.74 13.49
N LEU A 125 19.66 -11.83 14.04
CA LEU A 125 20.95 -11.81 14.73
C LEU A 125 22.06 -12.37 13.82
N PRO A 126 23.27 -11.79 13.79
CA PRO A 126 24.36 -12.27 12.94
C PRO A 126 24.81 -13.69 13.27
N GLU A 127 24.66 -14.14 14.52
CA GLU A 127 25.03 -15.49 14.97
C GLU A 127 24.03 -16.56 14.51
N LYS A 128 22.79 -16.15 14.19
CA LYS A 128 21.70 -17.01 13.73
C LYS A 128 20.85 -16.30 12.67
N PRO A 129 21.41 -16.06 11.47
CA PRO A 129 20.74 -15.31 10.41
C PRO A 129 19.47 -15.98 9.90
N GLU A 130 19.29 -17.28 10.15
CA GLU A 130 18.08 -18.05 9.86
C GLU A 130 16.95 -17.84 10.89
N ASP A 131 17.28 -17.43 12.11
CA ASP A 131 16.32 -17.23 13.20
C ASP A 131 15.77 -15.79 13.15
N CYS A 132 14.60 -15.65 12.52
CA CYS A 132 13.89 -14.38 12.42
C CYS A 132 12.93 -14.16 13.60
N GLN A 133 12.97 -12.97 14.21
CA GLN A 133 11.91 -12.50 15.11
C GLN A 133 10.97 -11.56 14.35
N PHE A 134 9.72 -11.98 14.17
CA PHE A 134 8.72 -11.19 13.45
C PHE A 134 8.36 -9.92 14.20
N GLY A 135 8.57 -8.78 13.55
CA GLY A 135 8.45 -7.45 14.16
C GLY A 135 7.69 -6.44 13.30
N MET A 136 7.20 -5.39 13.94
CA MET A 136 6.59 -4.23 13.28
C MET A 136 6.84 -2.94 14.06
N PHE A 137 6.80 -1.81 13.37
CA PHE A 137 7.07 -0.50 13.98
C PHE A 137 5.92 0.06 14.81
N LEU A 138 4.71 -0.47 14.62
CA LEU A 138 3.52 -0.01 15.33
C LEU A 138 3.26 -0.86 16.57
N PRO A 139 2.87 -0.24 17.70
CA PRO A 139 2.47 -0.99 18.88
C PRO A 139 1.16 -1.76 18.60
N ASN A 140 1.11 -3.00 19.07
CA ASN A 140 -0.09 -3.83 19.07
C ASN A 140 -0.64 -4.03 20.49
N LYS A 141 -1.70 -4.84 20.59
CA LYS A 141 -2.35 -5.16 21.86
C LYS A 141 -1.43 -5.90 22.84
N THR A 142 -0.48 -6.69 22.34
CA THR A 142 0.46 -7.42 23.21
C THR A 142 1.48 -6.49 23.86
N GLY A 143 1.86 -5.41 23.17
CA GLY A 143 2.86 -4.45 23.62
C GLY A 143 4.26 -5.06 23.82
N LYS A 144 4.50 -6.30 23.37
CA LYS A 144 5.77 -7.00 23.57
C LYS A 144 6.84 -6.33 22.71
N LEU A 145 7.83 -5.73 23.37
CA LEU A 145 8.93 -5.04 22.71
C LEU A 145 10.02 -6.05 22.30
N LEU A 146 10.43 -6.04 21.03
CA LEU A 146 11.62 -6.76 20.54
C LEU A 146 12.85 -5.88 20.62
N ARG A 147 12.71 -4.61 20.27
CA ARG A 147 13.80 -3.63 20.28
C ARG A 147 13.28 -2.25 20.69
N PRO A 148 13.89 -1.56 21.66
CA PRO A 148 13.53 -0.17 21.97
C PRO A 148 13.88 0.76 20.81
N ALA A 149 13.22 1.92 20.75
CA ALA A 149 13.60 2.97 19.81
C ALA A 149 15.04 3.43 20.07
N ASP A 150 15.73 3.87 19.02
CA ASP A 150 17.02 4.52 19.23
C ASP A 150 16.83 5.85 19.97
N SER A 151 17.68 6.09 20.96
CA SER A 151 17.73 7.38 21.68
C SER A 151 18.40 8.48 20.85
N GLU A 152 19.26 8.12 19.91
CA GLU A 152 20.03 9.02 19.05
C GLU A 152 20.34 8.34 17.70
N ALA A 153 20.80 9.11 16.72
CA ALA A 153 21.12 8.53 15.41
C ALA A 153 22.28 7.53 15.54
N ARG A 154 22.07 6.30 15.07
CA ARG A 154 23.07 5.22 15.09
C ARG A 154 23.53 4.89 13.68
N LEU A 155 24.69 4.26 13.61
CA LEU A 155 25.25 3.76 12.36
C LEU A 155 24.46 2.53 11.91
N TYR A 156 23.88 2.64 10.72
CA TYR A 156 23.21 1.56 10.02
C TYR A 156 23.81 1.40 8.63
N LEU A 157 23.98 0.15 8.20
CA LEU A 157 24.26 -0.17 6.82
C LEU A 157 22.96 -0.56 6.13
N THR A 158 22.55 0.24 5.15
CA THR A 158 21.29 0.11 4.41
C THR A 158 21.52 -0.65 3.11
N GLY A 159 20.70 -1.67 2.83
CA GLY A 159 20.80 -2.48 1.62
C GLY A 159 19.51 -3.19 1.24
N LEU A 160 19.61 -4.13 0.29
CA LEU A 160 18.50 -4.97 -0.16
C LEU A 160 18.66 -6.41 0.33
N LEU A 161 17.71 -6.85 1.15
CA LEU A 161 17.52 -8.25 1.47
C LEU A 161 16.59 -8.89 0.42
N THR A 162 17.00 -10.04 -0.08
CA THR A 162 16.23 -10.89 -0.98
C THR A 162 16.04 -12.25 -0.35
N TRP A 163 14.83 -12.79 -0.39
CA TRP A 163 14.50 -14.12 0.11
C TRP A 163 13.71 -14.90 -0.93
N ASN A 164 14.14 -16.11 -1.27
CA ASN A 164 13.35 -17.06 -2.06
C ASN A 164 12.69 -18.07 -1.12
N HIS A 165 11.37 -17.96 -0.92
CA HIS A 165 10.63 -18.85 -0.01
C HIS A 165 10.58 -20.31 -0.46
N TYR A 166 10.75 -20.59 -1.75
CA TYR A 166 10.72 -21.95 -2.28
C TYR A 166 12.03 -22.70 -2.00
N SER A 167 13.17 -22.02 -2.12
CA SER A 167 14.49 -22.61 -1.86
C SER A 167 15.02 -22.31 -0.45
N ASN A 168 14.33 -21.47 0.32
CA ASN A 168 14.78 -20.90 1.58
C ASN A 168 16.16 -20.21 1.50
N GLN A 169 16.49 -19.65 0.32
CA GLN A 169 17.76 -18.94 0.10
C GLN A 169 17.57 -17.45 0.30
N HIS A 170 18.47 -16.84 1.07
CA HIS A 170 18.53 -15.39 1.27
C HIS A 170 19.97 -14.88 1.25
N ASN A 171 20.17 -13.58 0.98
CA ASN A 171 21.50 -12.96 0.92
C ASN A 171 21.94 -12.31 2.25
N LEU A 172 21.24 -12.54 3.37
CA LEU A 172 21.56 -11.90 4.65
C LEU A 172 23.00 -12.16 5.13
N VAL A 173 23.50 -13.39 5.02
CA VAL A 173 24.89 -13.73 5.42
C VAL A 173 25.89 -12.93 4.59
N GLN A 174 25.68 -12.85 3.27
CA GLN A 174 26.52 -12.06 2.38
C GLN A 174 26.53 -10.58 2.79
N LEU A 175 25.38 -10.03 3.17
CA LEU A 175 25.30 -8.63 3.62
C LEU A 175 26.05 -8.39 4.94
N PHE A 176 26.03 -9.36 5.87
CA PHE A 176 26.86 -9.29 7.08
C PHE A 176 28.36 -9.37 6.76
N ASP A 177 28.76 -10.18 5.79
CA ASP A 177 30.16 -10.26 5.36
C ASP A 177 30.62 -9.00 4.63
N GLU A 178 29.76 -8.38 3.81
CA GLU A 178 30.01 -7.06 3.21
C GLU A 178 30.15 -5.98 4.29
N CYS A 179 29.31 -5.99 5.32
CA CYS A 179 29.43 -5.10 6.48
C CYS A 179 30.80 -5.22 7.17
N LYS A 180 31.28 -6.45 7.39
CA LYS A 180 32.61 -6.71 7.96
C LYS A 180 33.72 -6.25 7.03
N ALA A 181 33.60 -6.51 5.73
CA ALA A 181 34.58 -6.07 4.73
C ALA A 181 34.70 -4.53 4.66
N MET A 182 33.66 -3.80 5.08
CA MET A 182 33.67 -2.34 5.23
C MET A 182 34.30 -1.85 6.55
N GLY A 183 34.78 -2.75 7.42
CA GLY A 183 35.40 -2.43 8.71
C GLY A 183 34.42 -2.26 9.87
N TYR A 184 33.21 -2.82 9.75
CA TYR A 184 32.18 -2.73 10.78
C TYR A 184 31.79 -4.09 11.34
N ARG A 185 31.53 -4.13 12.65
CA ARG A 185 31.01 -5.32 13.33
C ARG A 185 29.48 -5.31 13.31
N PRO A 186 28.80 -6.22 12.59
CA PRO A 186 27.34 -6.29 12.59
C PRO A 186 26.82 -6.76 13.96
N CYS A 187 25.79 -6.09 14.47
CA CYS A 187 25.15 -6.41 15.75
C CYS A 187 23.80 -7.09 15.58
N TYR A 188 22.97 -6.57 14.67
CA TYR A 188 21.68 -7.13 14.26
C TYR A 188 21.25 -6.50 12.94
N ALA A 189 20.31 -7.14 12.24
CA ALA A 189 19.66 -6.56 11.07
C ALA A 189 18.16 -6.40 11.32
N VAL A 190 17.60 -5.29 10.85
CA VAL A 190 16.16 -5.06 10.77
C VAL A 190 15.76 -5.09 9.32
N SER A 191 14.84 -5.97 8.94
CA SER A 191 14.27 -6.02 7.60
C SER A 191 12.88 -5.41 7.57
N ASN A 192 12.62 -4.62 6.53
CA ASN A 192 11.36 -3.97 6.28
C ASN A 192 10.86 -4.39 4.90
N PHE A 193 9.77 -5.15 4.89
CA PHE A 193 9.18 -5.73 3.69
C PHE A 193 8.79 -4.64 2.70
N LEU A 194 9.07 -4.88 1.42
CA LEU A 194 8.73 -3.97 0.33
C LEU A 194 7.75 -4.63 -0.64
N ALA A 195 8.09 -5.79 -1.19
CA ALA A 195 7.22 -6.51 -2.12
C ALA A 195 7.70 -7.95 -2.35
N PHE A 196 6.77 -8.79 -2.81
CA PHE A 196 7.11 -10.00 -3.56
C PHE A 196 7.09 -9.68 -5.06
N ALA A 197 8.11 -10.11 -5.80
CA ALA A 197 8.16 -9.94 -7.25
C ALA A 197 9.04 -11.02 -7.91
N ALA A 198 8.75 -11.32 -9.17
CA ALA A 198 9.59 -12.22 -9.95
C ALA A 198 10.93 -11.55 -10.31
N ASP A 199 12.02 -12.25 -10.07
CA ASP A 199 13.33 -11.98 -10.63
C ASP A 199 13.56 -12.88 -11.85
N SER A 200 14.04 -12.32 -12.95
CA SER A 200 14.25 -13.04 -14.21
C SER A 200 15.25 -14.19 -14.11
N ARG A 201 16.11 -14.21 -13.09
CA ARG A 201 17.15 -15.24 -12.89
C ARG A 201 16.87 -16.12 -11.67
N ARG A 202 16.20 -15.59 -10.65
CA ARG A 202 16.04 -16.25 -9.35
C ARG A 202 14.61 -16.67 -9.01
N GLY A 203 13.66 -16.47 -9.92
CA GLY A 203 12.24 -16.77 -9.71
C GLY A 203 11.59 -15.75 -8.77
N THR A 204 10.46 -16.11 -8.17
CA THR A 204 9.75 -15.23 -7.22
C THR A 204 10.60 -15.02 -5.96
N GLN A 205 10.82 -13.76 -5.61
CA GLN A 205 11.55 -13.35 -4.41
C GLN A 205 10.74 -12.35 -3.60
N ASP A 206 10.93 -12.41 -2.30
CA ASP A 206 10.56 -11.38 -1.36
C ASP A 206 11.72 -10.41 -1.23
N TYR A 207 11.38 -9.12 -1.31
CA TYR A 207 12.31 -8.01 -1.23
C TYR A 207 12.00 -7.21 0.03
N ALA A 208 13.05 -6.96 0.81
CA ALA A 208 13.00 -6.11 1.98
C ALA A 208 14.17 -5.12 1.96
N GLU A 209 13.92 -3.89 2.41
CA GLU A 209 15.00 -2.99 2.80
C GLU A 209 15.58 -3.52 4.11
N VAL A 210 16.91 -3.59 4.22
CA VAL A 210 17.56 -4.05 5.43
C VAL A 210 18.43 -2.95 6.01
N TRP A 211 18.40 -2.82 7.33
CA TRP A 211 19.25 -1.93 8.11
C TRP A 211 20.06 -2.76 9.10
N ILE A 212 21.36 -2.88 8.84
CA ILE A 212 22.29 -3.59 9.71
C ILE A 212 22.85 -2.59 10.72
N ALA A 213 22.49 -2.74 11.99
CA ALA A 213 23.14 -2.00 13.06
C ALA A 213 24.57 -2.51 13.18
N ALA A 214 25.54 -1.59 13.18
CA ALA A 214 26.93 -1.96 13.29
C ALA A 214 27.73 -0.98 14.15
N GLU A 215 28.85 -1.48 14.66
CA GLU A 215 29.83 -0.71 15.42
C GLU A 215 31.14 -0.65 14.63
N GLN A 216 31.92 0.41 14.82
CA GLN A 216 33.28 0.44 14.26
C GLN A 216 34.12 -0.64 14.92
N GLU A 217 34.82 -1.42 14.12
CA GLU A 217 35.82 -2.35 14.64
C GLU A 217 37.03 -1.51 15.07
N ASN A 218 37.26 -1.40 16.38
CA ASN A 218 38.46 -0.75 16.90
C ASN A 218 39.67 -1.54 16.38
N GLN A 219 40.47 -0.91 15.52
CA GLN A 219 41.77 -1.43 15.11
C GLN A 219 42.72 -1.22 16.29
N ASP A 220 42.80 -2.21 17.18
CA ASP A 220 43.88 -2.35 18.17
C ASP A 220 45.15 -2.92 17.49
#